data_AF-A0A5M6D3T7-F1
#
_entry.id   AF-A0A5M6D3T7-F1
#
_cell.length_a   1.000
_cell.length_b   1.000
_cell.length_c   1.000
_cell.angle_alpha   90.00
_cell.angle_beta   90.00
_cell.angle_gamma   90.00
#
_symmetry.space_group_name_H-M   'P 1'
#
loop_
_entity.id
_entity.type
_entity.pdbx_description
1 polymer ?
#
loop_
_entity_poly.entity_id
_entity_poly.type
_entity_poly.pdbx_seq_one_letter_code
_entity_poly.pdbx_strand_id
1 'polypeptide(L)'
;MNLDRREDRLKEWLQQLPDPWPFPQPERFAAIDGRRCATPPQWKAGNGAWGCYRSHCLILEKCLIEGIDSYVVFEDDAGFVEDFADRLQQYADELPADWGLAYLGGQHLFAGKHPPQRISEHVYRPYNVNRTHAFMVRGRENMKVLYRHLHWNEWQQRHHIDHHLGRLTQRRYQALVQGKNIDKESIAVYTPDRWMVGQLPTKSNICGRKWEQTRFFNDAKNADHSDSPFFAVLGPHRSGTSCVAMVMHHLGVHLGNQLSGYEATGGGEAVGLAQLCESAMRFPAIDPAWPDHQLVQKLKSWIVQRKAEANRDKTVAAGKYPHLCRFVRQLHEALGDSLRIISVNRDIEASIRSLKSRSEKHRGQWFAATDEDCERLQRSLLEHRDAFIASHPEVPVFHIDFSELTTYPEEVINNLIEFLGIEPTAEEIAAAIDHVNPQLRKHG
;
A
#
# COMPACT_ATOMS: atom_id res chain seq x y z
N MET A 1 -24.70 13.86 -5.84
CA MET A 1 -25.60 12.68 -5.92
C MET A 1 -25.91 12.20 -4.51
N ASN A 2 -27.18 12.22 -4.10
CA ASN A 2 -27.59 11.90 -2.72
C ASN A 2 -28.95 11.21 -2.71
N LEU A 3 -29.16 10.26 -1.79
CA LEU A 3 -30.46 9.61 -1.60
C LEU A 3 -31.45 10.57 -0.92
N ASP A 4 -32.71 10.60 -1.38
CA ASP A 4 -33.72 11.51 -0.81
C ASP A 4 -33.94 11.36 0.69
N ARG A 5 -33.79 10.15 1.22
CA ARG A 5 -33.89 9.86 2.65
C ARG A 5 -32.65 10.24 3.47
N ARG A 6 -31.61 10.82 2.86
CA ARG A 6 -30.32 11.16 3.47
C ARG A 6 -30.00 12.65 3.39
N GLU A 7 -30.98 13.48 3.76
CA GLU A 7 -30.79 14.93 3.87
C GLU A 7 -29.69 15.31 4.87
N ASP A 8 -29.44 14.46 5.87
CA ASP A 8 -28.33 14.59 6.82
C ASP A 8 -26.99 14.69 6.10
N ARG A 9 -26.73 13.77 5.16
CA ARG A 9 -25.47 13.73 4.40
C ARG A 9 -25.36 14.87 3.40
N LEU A 10 -26.47 15.29 2.80
CA LEU A 10 -26.46 16.44 1.90
C LEU A 10 -26.08 17.72 2.65
N LYS A 11 -26.64 17.94 3.84
CA LYS A 11 -26.30 19.09 4.70
C LYS A 11 -24.83 19.06 5.12
N GLU A 12 -24.35 17.90 5.57
CA GLU A 12 -22.93 17.71 5.92
C GLU A 12 -22.02 17.99 4.73
N TRP A 13 -22.37 17.48 3.55
CA TRP A 13 -21.58 17.70 2.34
C TRP A 13 -21.55 19.17 1.90
N LEU A 14 -22.68 19.89 2.00
CA LEU A 14 -22.75 21.32 1.68
C LEU A 14 -21.94 22.19 2.64
N GLN A 15 -21.82 21.80 3.91
CA GLN A 15 -21.08 22.55 4.93
C GLN A 15 -19.57 22.49 4.77
N GLN A 16 -19.04 21.46 4.10
CA GLN A 16 -17.61 21.28 3.85
C GLN A 16 -17.17 21.73 2.46
N LEU A 17 -18.05 22.40 1.70
CA LEU A 17 -17.67 22.89 0.37
C LEU A 17 -16.51 23.88 0.53
N PRO A 18 -15.43 23.74 -0.27
CA PRO A 18 -14.33 24.69 -0.25
C PRO A 18 -14.82 26.08 -0.69
N ASP A 19 -14.24 27.11 -0.08
CA ASP A 19 -14.48 28.51 -0.38
C ASP A 19 -13.15 29.17 -0.77
N PRO A 20 -12.95 29.59 -2.04
CA PRO A 20 -13.95 29.62 -3.12
C PRO A 20 -14.26 28.24 -3.71
N TRP A 21 -15.52 28.02 -4.09
CA TRP A 21 -15.93 26.81 -4.83
C TRP A 21 -15.50 26.94 -6.31
N PRO A 22 -14.70 26.00 -6.85
CA PRO A 22 -14.08 26.16 -8.17
C PRO A 22 -14.98 25.73 -9.35
N PHE A 23 -16.21 25.26 -9.09
CA PHE A 23 -17.16 24.84 -10.12
C PHE A 23 -18.42 25.73 -10.10
N PRO A 24 -19.34 25.58 -11.08
CA PRO A 24 -20.69 26.12 -10.95
C PRO A 24 -21.39 25.61 -9.68
N GLN A 25 -22.43 26.33 -9.27
CA GLN A 25 -23.24 25.98 -8.10
C GLN A 25 -23.71 24.51 -8.17
N PRO A 26 -23.47 23.69 -7.12
CA PRO A 26 -23.81 22.28 -7.16
C PRO A 26 -25.32 22.02 -7.35
N GLU A 27 -25.67 21.18 -8.31
CA GLU A 27 -27.04 20.65 -8.47
C GLU A 27 -27.19 19.32 -7.70
N ARG A 28 -28.22 19.22 -6.85
CA ARG A 28 -28.55 17.96 -6.18
C ARG A 28 -29.24 17.01 -7.16
N PHE A 29 -28.55 15.94 -7.53
CA PHE A 29 -29.15 14.79 -8.20
C PHE A 29 -29.73 13.77 -7.19
N ALA A 30 -31.02 13.44 -7.33
CA ALA A 30 -31.72 12.43 -6.53
C ALA A 30 -31.27 11.01 -6.90
N ALA A 31 -30.47 10.40 -6.02
CA ALA A 31 -29.93 9.06 -6.25
C ALA A 31 -31.01 7.98 -6.14
N ILE A 32 -30.86 6.92 -6.95
CA ILE A 32 -31.70 5.74 -6.92
C ILE A 32 -31.45 4.93 -5.65
N ASP A 33 -32.49 4.79 -4.82
CA ASP A 33 -32.47 3.86 -3.70
C ASP A 33 -32.67 2.43 -4.20
N GLY A 34 -31.60 1.65 -4.28
CA GLY A 34 -31.67 0.24 -4.68
C GLY A 34 -32.45 -0.65 -3.72
N ARG A 35 -32.89 -0.17 -2.55
CA ARG A 35 -33.88 -0.88 -1.72
C ARG A 35 -35.29 -0.78 -2.30
N ARG A 36 -35.58 0.28 -3.05
CA ARG A 36 -36.86 0.53 -3.71
C ARG A 36 -36.85 0.09 -5.18
N CYS A 37 -35.71 0.21 -5.85
CA CYS A 37 -35.51 -0.27 -7.22
C CYS A 37 -34.99 -1.71 -7.20
N ALA A 38 -35.84 -2.68 -7.56
CA ALA A 38 -35.47 -4.08 -7.59
C ALA A 38 -34.25 -4.33 -8.51
N THR A 39 -33.32 -5.15 -8.05
CA THR A 39 -32.15 -5.55 -8.82
C THR A 39 -32.53 -6.68 -9.79
N PRO A 40 -32.02 -6.71 -11.03
CA PRO A 40 -32.18 -7.84 -11.92
C PRO A 40 -31.65 -9.15 -11.29
N PRO A 41 -32.19 -10.34 -11.62
CA PRO A 41 -31.80 -11.60 -11.00
C PRO A 41 -30.29 -11.91 -11.05
N GLN A 42 -29.62 -11.45 -12.11
CA GLN A 42 -28.18 -11.61 -12.34
C GLN A 42 -27.30 -10.68 -11.48
N TRP A 43 -27.85 -9.61 -10.89
CA TRP A 43 -27.08 -8.67 -10.09
C TRP A 43 -26.79 -9.23 -8.69
N LYS A 44 -25.53 -9.53 -8.40
CA LYS A 44 -25.08 -10.11 -7.11
C LYS A 44 -24.26 -9.17 -6.25
N ALA A 45 -24.18 -7.90 -6.64
CA ALA A 45 -23.37 -6.88 -5.96
C ALA A 45 -24.14 -6.13 -4.85
N GLY A 46 -25.41 -6.48 -4.62
CA GLY A 46 -26.26 -5.88 -3.59
C GLY A 46 -26.97 -4.58 -4.02
N ASN A 47 -27.99 -4.21 -3.25
CA ASN A 47 -28.91 -3.13 -3.56
C ASN A 47 -28.23 -1.74 -3.58
N GLY A 48 -27.31 -1.48 -2.66
CA GLY A 48 -26.59 -0.19 -2.62
C GLY A 48 -25.78 0.04 -3.90
N ALA A 49 -25.07 -0.99 -4.35
CA ALA A 49 -24.30 -0.92 -5.58
C ALA A 49 -25.18 -0.79 -6.82
N TRP A 50 -26.36 -1.41 -6.83
CA TRP A 50 -27.34 -1.23 -7.90
C TRP A 50 -27.83 0.22 -7.97
N GLY A 51 -28.19 0.79 -6.82
CA GLY A 51 -28.59 2.19 -6.72
C GLY A 51 -27.51 3.15 -7.20
N CYS A 52 -26.26 2.94 -6.79
CA CYS A 52 -25.10 3.69 -7.27
C CYS A 52 -24.96 3.58 -8.80
N TYR A 53 -24.93 2.36 -9.34
CA TYR A 53 -24.87 2.12 -10.80
C TYR A 53 -25.97 2.85 -11.56
N ARG A 54 -27.23 2.68 -11.14
CA ARG A 54 -28.39 3.29 -11.81
C ARG A 54 -28.36 4.82 -11.75
N SER A 55 -27.92 5.38 -10.64
CA SER A 55 -27.83 6.84 -10.47
C SER A 55 -26.80 7.44 -11.43
N HIS A 56 -25.62 6.82 -11.55
CA HIS A 56 -24.59 7.24 -12.51
C HIS A 56 -25.06 7.09 -13.96
N CYS A 57 -25.78 6.01 -14.31
CA CYS A 57 -26.39 5.88 -15.64
C CYS A 57 -27.38 7.01 -15.93
N LEU A 58 -28.25 7.38 -14.99
CA LEU A 58 -29.23 8.44 -15.20
C LEU A 58 -28.59 9.82 -15.36
N ILE A 59 -27.52 10.12 -14.62
CA ILE A 59 -26.74 11.36 -14.80
C ILE A 59 -26.17 11.40 -16.22
N LEU A 60 -25.57 10.30 -16.67
CA LEU A 60 -25.00 10.18 -18.01
C LEU A 60 -26.06 10.30 -19.11
N GLU A 61 -27.22 9.64 -18.94
CA GLU A 61 -28.36 9.73 -19.86
C GLU A 61 -28.91 11.16 -19.95
N LYS A 62 -29.09 11.84 -18.81
CA LYS A 62 -29.49 13.25 -18.76
C LYS A 62 -28.52 14.10 -19.57
N CYS A 63 -27.22 13.95 -19.35
CA CYS A 63 -26.21 14.72 -20.08
C CYS A 63 -26.27 14.47 -21.59
N LEU A 64 -26.43 13.21 -22.01
CA LEU A 64 -26.54 12.83 -23.42
C LEU A 64 -27.81 13.39 -24.09
N ILE A 65 -28.95 13.38 -23.40
CA ILE A 65 -30.23 13.85 -23.91
C ILE A 65 -30.27 15.38 -23.99
N GLU A 66 -29.75 16.06 -22.98
CA GLU A 66 -29.78 17.52 -22.87
C GLU A 66 -28.62 18.20 -23.61
N GLY A 67 -27.70 17.42 -24.20
CA GLY A 67 -26.56 17.95 -24.94
C GLY A 67 -25.49 18.59 -24.05
N ILE A 68 -25.36 18.14 -22.80
CA ILE A 68 -24.34 18.61 -21.86
C ILE A 68 -22.98 18.05 -22.26
N ASP A 69 -22.01 18.93 -22.51
CA ASP A 69 -20.68 18.56 -23.02
C ASP A 69 -19.70 18.07 -21.95
N SER A 70 -19.93 18.40 -20.68
CA SER A 70 -19.12 17.93 -19.56
C SER A 70 -19.90 17.97 -18.24
N TYR A 71 -19.59 17.06 -17.33
CA TYR A 71 -20.11 17.09 -15.96
C TYR A 71 -19.05 16.65 -14.96
N VAL A 72 -19.20 17.12 -13.72
CA VAL A 72 -18.53 16.58 -12.54
C VAL A 72 -19.59 15.98 -11.63
N VAL A 73 -19.32 14.81 -11.06
CA VAL A 73 -20.22 14.16 -10.11
C VAL A 73 -19.50 13.95 -8.78
N PHE A 74 -20.17 14.34 -7.70
CA PHE A 74 -19.78 14.05 -6.33
C PHE A 74 -20.86 13.19 -5.67
N GLU A 75 -20.47 12.11 -5.01
CA GLU A 75 -21.36 11.36 -4.09
C GLU A 75 -21.49 12.10 -2.75
N ASP A 76 -22.50 11.76 -1.96
CA ASP A 76 -22.77 12.37 -0.66
C ASP A 76 -21.80 11.91 0.46
N ASP A 77 -20.72 11.19 0.11
CA ASP A 77 -19.52 11.01 0.93
C ASP A 77 -18.25 11.61 0.29
N ALA A 78 -18.35 12.43 -0.74
CA ALA A 78 -17.15 13.10 -1.25
C ALA A 78 -16.64 14.13 -0.22
N GLY A 79 -15.41 13.97 0.29
CA GLY A 79 -14.79 14.90 1.24
C GLY A 79 -13.57 15.59 0.63
N PHE A 80 -13.44 16.91 0.81
CA PHE A 80 -12.42 17.72 0.14
C PHE A 80 -11.17 17.93 1.01
N VAL A 81 -10.01 18.11 0.36
CA VAL A 81 -8.81 18.65 1.02
C VAL A 81 -8.93 20.16 1.20
N GLU A 82 -8.19 20.74 2.15
CA GLU A 82 -8.24 22.19 2.43
C GLU A 82 -7.85 23.04 1.20
N ASP A 83 -6.85 22.59 0.43
CA ASP A 83 -6.32 23.24 -0.78
C ASP A 83 -6.96 22.72 -2.07
N PHE A 84 -8.23 22.30 -2.02
CA PHE A 84 -8.91 21.64 -3.14
C PHE A 84 -8.92 22.47 -4.42
N ALA A 85 -9.29 23.76 -4.33
CA ALA A 85 -9.42 24.64 -5.49
C ALA A 85 -8.08 24.81 -6.22
N ASP A 86 -7.00 25.04 -5.48
CA ASP A 86 -5.66 25.24 -6.03
C ASP A 86 -5.14 23.96 -6.70
N ARG A 87 -5.31 22.79 -6.05
CA ARG A 87 -4.90 21.51 -6.64
C ARG A 87 -5.72 21.14 -7.87
N LEU A 88 -7.02 21.43 -7.84
CA LEU A 88 -7.88 21.20 -9.00
C LEU A 88 -7.43 22.06 -10.18
N GLN A 89 -7.10 23.33 -9.94
CA GLN A 89 -6.62 24.23 -10.98
C GLN A 89 -5.32 23.71 -11.60
N GLN A 90 -4.33 23.36 -10.76
CA GLN A 90 -3.07 22.74 -11.20
C GLN A 90 -3.30 21.47 -12.04
N TYR A 91 -4.18 20.58 -11.57
CA TYR A 91 -4.52 19.37 -12.29
C TYR A 91 -5.22 19.67 -13.62
N ALA A 92 -6.17 20.62 -13.64
CA ALA A 92 -6.93 20.98 -14.82
C ALA A 92 -6.08 21.65 -15.90
N ASP A 93 -5.11 22.49 -15.50
CA ASP A 93 -4.19 23.17 -16.42
C ASP A 93 -3.25 22.19 -17.14
N GLU A 94 -2.91 21.08 -16.48
CA GLU A 94 -2.03 20.06 -17.04
C GLU A 94 -2.76 18.90 -17.74
N LEU A 95 -4.09 18.84 -17.63
CA LEU A 95 -4.87 17.74 -18.19
C LEU A 95 -4.72 17.67 -19.73
N PRO A 96 -4.33 16.51 -20.30
CA PRO A 96 -4.19 16.36 -21.74
C PRO A 96 -5.48 16.67 -22.50
N ALA A 97 -5.37 17.34 -23.65
CA ALA A 97 -6.53 17.77 -24.44
C ALA A 97 -7.48 16.63 -24.85
N ASP A 98 -7.01 15.38 -24.87
CA ASP A 98 -7.81 14.19 -25.19
C ASP A 98 -8.61 13.61 -24.02
N TRP A 99 -8.52 14.18 -22.81
CA TRP A 99 -9.17 13.61 -21.62
C TRP A 99 -10.69 13.49 -21.79
N GLY A 100 -11.21 12.32 -21.44
CA GLY A 100 -12.64 12.04 -21.43
C GLY A 100 -13.19 11.64 -20.07
N LEU A 101 -12.34 11.06 -19.21
CA LEU A 101 -12.65 10.74 -17.81
C LEU A 101 -11.48 11.18 -16.92
N ALA A 102 -11.73 12.00 -15.91
CA ALA A 102 -10.72 12.46 -14.97
C ALA A 102 -11.22 12.26 -13.54
N TYR A 103 -10.54 11.44 -12.75
CA TYR A 103 -10.92 11.23 -11.34
C TYR A 103 -10.40 12.38 -10.48
N LEU A 104 -11.17 12.79 -9.48
CA LEU A 104 -10.75 13.73 -8.43
C LEU A 104 -10.52 13.00 -7.10
N GLY A 105 -11.23 11.89 -6.93
CA GLY A 105 -11.10 10.96 -5.82
C GLY A 105 -11.28 9.53 -6.32
N GLY A 106 -10.49 8.61 -5.80
CA GLY A 106 -10.52 7.23 -6.25
C GLY A 106 -9.59 6.32 -5.45
N GLN A 107 -9.45 5.10 -5.92
CA GLN A 107 -8.50 4.12 -5.41
C GLN A 107 -7.79 3.44 -6.57
N HIS A 108 -6.47 3.56 -6.67
CA HIS A 108 -5.70 2.80 -7.64
C HIS A 108 -5.70 1.31 -7.29
N LEU A 109 -6.15 0.47 -8.23
CA LEU A 109 -6.03 -0.98 -8.12
C LEU A 109 -4.84 -1.49 -8.92
N PHE A 110 -4.20 -2.54 -8.41
CA PHE A 110 -3.01 -3.16 -9.00
C PHE A 110 -1.80 -2.23 -9.15
N ALA A 111 -1.78 -1.09 -8.44
CA ALA A 111 -0.74 -0.07 -8.51
C ALA A 111 0.68 -0.63 -8.25
N GLY A 112 0.81 -1.63 -7.37
CA GLY A 112 2.11 -2.27 -7.12
C GLY A 112 2.67 -3.08 -8.30
N LYS A 113 1.81 -3.54 -9.23
CA LYS A 113 2.21 -4.25 -10.46
C LYS A 113 2.23 -3.31 -11.67
N HIS A 114 1.31 -2.37 -11.70
CA HIS A 114 1.10 -1.42 -12.79
C HIS A 114 0.94 -0.02 -12.18
N PRO A 115 2.05 0.61 -11.78
CA PRO A 115 1.99 1.95 -11.19
C PRO A 115 1.38 2.93 -12.21
N PRO A 116 0.56 3.91 -11.77
CA PRO A 116 0.12 5.00 -12.62
C PRO A 116 1.31 5.65 -13.31
N GLN A 117 1.21 5.83 -14.62
CA GLN A 117 2.26 6.43 -15.42
C GLN A 117 2.18 7.96 -15.30
N ARG A 118 3.25 8.60 -14.86
CA ARG A 118 3.34 10.07 -14.83
C ARG A 118 3.23 10.64 -16.25
N ILE A 119 2.34 11.62 -16.44
CA ILE A 119 2.16 12.37 -17.70
C ILE A 119 2.74 13.78 -17.56
N SER A 120 2.52 14.41 -16.41
CA SER A 120 3.06 15.70 -16.01
C SER A 120 3.29 15.73 -14.49
N GLU A 121 3.46 16.91 -13.87
CA GLU A 121 3.62 17.00 -12.41
C GLU A 121 2.35 16.57 -11.66
N HIS A 122 1.20 17.06 -12.10
CA HIS A 122 -0.08 16.86 -11.45
C HIS A 122 -0.96 15.83 -12.15
N VAL A 123 -0.58 15.30 -13.32
CA VAL A 123 -1.40 14.34 -14.08
C VAL A 123 -0.72 12.99 -14.25
N TYR A 124 -1.48 11.94 -13.92
CA TYR A 124 -1.08 10.55 -14.06
C TYR A 124 -2.12 9.77 -14.87
N ARG A 125 -1.63 8.79 -15.64
CA ARG A 125 -2.45 7.80 -16.34
C ARG A 125 -2.54 6.53 -15.50
N PRO A 126 -3.71 6.18 -14.94
CA PRO A 126 -3.86 5.00 -14.12
C PRO A 126 -3.93 3.71 -14.96
N TYR A 127 -3.55 2.58 -14.36
CA TYR A 127 -3.87 1.25 -14.88
C TYR A 127 -5.34 0.88 -14.63
N ASN A 128 -5.81 1.09 -13.40
CA ASN A 128 -7.17 0.76 -12.96
C ASN A 128 -7.53 1.65 -11.74
N VAL A 129 -8.73 2.23 -11.75
CA VAL A 129 -9.25 3.08 -10.67
C VAL A 129 -10.62 2.58 -10.25
N ASN A 130 -10.79 2.38 -8.95
CA ASN A 130 -12.08 2.08 -8.31
C ASN A 130 -12.56 3.27 -7.47
N ARG A 131 -13.79 3.14 -6.94
CA ARG A 131 -14.62 4.19 -6.32
C ARG A 131 -15.12 5.24 -7.33
N THR A 132 -16.36 5.68 -7.14
CA THR A 132 -17.06 6.63 -8.01
C THR A 132 -17.45 7.92 -7.29
N HIS A 133 -16.90 8.14 -6.09
CA HIS A 133 -17.32 9.25 -5.24
C HIS A 133 -17.00 10.63 -5.81
N ALA A 134 -15.98 10.76 -6.67
CA ALA A 134 -15.68 12.03 -7.34
C ALA A 134 -14.92 11.86 -8.67
N PHE A 135 -15.58 12.18 -9.79
CA PHE A 135 -14.94 12.22 -11.12
C PHE A 135 -15.63 13.18 -12.09
N MET A 136 -14.91 13.55 -13.14
CA MET A 136 -15.32 14.42 -14.24
C MET A 136 -15.38 13.66 -15.55
N VAL A 137 -16.34 14.01 -16.41
CA VAL A 137 -16.48 13.46 -17.77
C VAL A 137 -16.62 14.60 -18.76
N ARG A 138 -15.97 14.49 -19.92
CA ARG A 138 -16.02 15.49 -20.98
C ARG A 138 -16.10 14.88 -22.36
N GLY A 139 -16.87 15.53 -23.23
CA GLY A 139 -17.04 15.20 -24.63
C GLY A 139 -18.15 14.18 -24.86
N ARG A 140 -19.09 14.52 -25.76
CA ARG A 140 -20.24 13.67 -26.07
C ARG A 140 -19.84 12.28 -26.58
N GLU A 141 -18.79 12.19 -27.38
CA GLU A 141 -18.32 10.89 -27.87
C GLU A 141 -17.77 10.02 -26.73
N ASN A 142 -17.03 10.60 -25.78
CA ASN A 142 -16.59 9.88 -24.58
C ASN A 142 -17.78 9.44 -23.72
N MET A 143 -18.79 10.30 -23.55
CA MET A 143 -20.02 9.94 -22.83
C MET A 143 -20.77 8.79 -23.51
N LYS A 144 -20.82 8.76 -24.85
CA LYS A 144 -21.39 7.63 -25.61
C LYS A 144 -20.60 6.35 -25.40
N VAL A 145 -19.26 6.40 -25.40
CA VAL A 145 -18.41 5.24 -25.09
C VAL A 145 -18.65 4.76 -23.67
N LEU A 146 -18.72 5.68 -22.70
CA LEU A 146 -18.99 5.37 -21.30
C LEU A 146 -20.36 4.71 -21.14
N TYR A 147 -21.38 5.23 -21.82
CA TYR A 147 -22.73 4.71 -21.80
C TYR A 147 -22.78 3.28 -22.38
N ARG A 148 -22.17 3.06 -23.55
CA ARG A 148 -22.05 1.72 -24.16
C ARG A 148 -21.33 0.75 -23.24
N HIS A 149 -20.22 1.19 -22.63
CA HIS A 149 -19.46 0.38 -21.69
C HIS A 149 -20.29 -0.04 -20.48
N LEU A 150 -20.97 0.91 -19.83
CA LEU A 150 -21.82 0.63 -18.66
C LEU A 150 -22.97 -0.34 -18.99
N HIS A 151 -23.49 -0.31 -20.21
CA HIS A 151 -24.57 -1.20 -20.66
C HIS A 151 -24.09 -2.50 -21.34
N TRP A 152 -22.78 -2.72 -21.46
CA TRP A 152 -22.24 -3.95 -22.02
C TRP A 152 -22.45 -5.12 -21.06
N ASN A 153 -23.02 -6.23 -21.56
CA ASN A 153 -23.34 -7.45 -20.82
C ASN A 153 -22.13 -8.27 -20.28
N GLU A 154 -20.91 -7.72 -20.22
CA GLU A 154 -19.72 -8.46 -19.81
C GLU A 154 -19.42 -8.36 -18.30
N TRP A 155 -20.43 -8.20 -17.45
CA TRP A 155 -20.24 -8.04 -16.00
C TRP A 155 -19.71 -9.33 -15.37
N GLN A 156 -18.65 -9.24 -14.55
CA GLN A 156 -18.22 -10.39 -13.74
C GLN A 156 -19.02 -10.47 -12.45
N GLN A 157 -19.03 -11.65 -11.83
CA GLN A 157 -19.81 -11.90 -10.62
C GLN A 157 -19.39 -10.94 -9.49
N ARG A 158 -20.37 -10.30 -8.85
CA ARG A 158 -20.19 -9.30 -7.76
C ARG A 158 -19.51 -7.98 -8.16
N HIS A 159 -19.31 -7.71 -9.45
CA HIS A 159 -18.85 -6.39 -9.89
C HIS A 159 -19.86 -5.29 -9.51
N HIS A 160 -19.34 -4.19 -8.98
CA HIS A 160 -20.04 -2.91 -8.88
C HIS A 160 -19.65 -2.00 -10.06
N ILE A 161 -20.27 -0.83 -10.18
CA ILE A 161 -19.96 0.13 -11.25
C ILE A 161 -18.48 0.49 -11.32
N ASP A 162 -17.83 0.72 -10.17
CA ASP A 162 -16.43 1.10 -10.11
C ASP A 162 -15.50 0.02 -10.69
N HIS A 163 -15.75 -1.26 -10.40
CA HIS A 163 -15.02 -2.38 -10.99
C HIS A 163 -15.19 -2.42 -12.51
N HIS A 164 -16.39 -2.10 -12.99
CA HIS A 164 -16.66 -2.09 -14.42
C HIS A 164 -15.94 -0.92 -15.11
N LEU A 165 -15.96 0.27 -14.53
CA LEU A 165 -15.16 1.43 -14.99
C LEU A 165 -13.65 1.18 -14.92
N GLY A 166 -13.18 0.50 -13.87
CA GLY A 166 -11.79 0.07 -13.74
C GLY A 166 -11.34 -0.80 -14.92
N ARG A 167 -12.20 -1.69 -15.41
CA ARG A 167 -11.90 -2.49 -16.62
C ARG A 167 -11.86 -1.67 -17.92
N LEU A 168 -12.67 -0.62 -18.04
CA LEU A 168 -12.57 0.30 -19.18
C LEU A 168 -11.17 0.93 -19.24
N THR A 169 -10.71 1.44 -18.09
CA THR A 169 -9.37 2.03 -17.91
C THR A 169 -8.27 1.03 -18.24
N GLN A 170 -8.39 -0.19 -17.68
CA GLN A 170 -7.43 -1.27 -17.86
C GLN A 170 -7.27 -1.70 -19.31
N ARG A 171 -8.38 -1.86 -20.06
CA ARG A 171 -8.33 -2.25 -21.48
C ARG A 171 -7.57 -1.22 -22.31
N ARG A 172 -7.81 0.08 -22.08
CA ARG A 172 -7.07 1.14 -22.77
C ARG A 172 -5.58 1.12 -22.42
N TYR A 173 -5.24 1.01 -21.14
CA TYR A 173 -3.84 0.96 -20.70
C TYR A 173 -3.11 -0.20 -21.36
N GLN A 174 -3.72 -1.39 -21.38
CA GLN A 174 -3.12 -2.58 -22.00
C GLN A 174 -2.93 -2.41 -23.52
N ALA A 175 -3.90 -1.80 -24.21
CA ALA A 175 -3.76 -1.52 -25.65
C ALA A 175 -2.58 -0.58 -25.94
N LEU A 176 -2.44 0.49 -25.13
CA LEU A 176 -1.33 1.44 -25.23
C LEU A 176 0.03 0.77 -25.03
N VAL A 177 0.19 -0.03 -23.97
CA VAL A 177 1.45 -0.71 -23.66
C VAL A 177 1.81 -1.76 -24.71
N GLN A 178 0.83 -2.42 -25.31
CA GLN A 178 1.05 -3.44 -26.35
C GLN A 178 1.27 -2.83 -27.75
N GLY A 179 1.29 -1.50 -27.88
CA GLY A 179 1.38 -0.83 -29.18
C GLY A 179 0.21 -1.16 -30.11
N LYS A 180 -0.92 -1.62 -29.57
CA LYS A 180 -2.12 -1.94 -30.33
C LYS A 180 -2.84 -0.64 -30.69
N ASN A 181 -3.53 -0.65 -31.83
CA ASN A 181 -4.45 0.42 -32.15
C ASN A 181 -5.46 0.59 -31.01
N ILE A 182 -5.56 1.82 -30.52
CA ILE A 182 -6.52 2.19 -29.50
C ILE A 182 -7.91 2.11 -30.15
N ASP A 183 -8.76 1.21 -29.65
CA ASP A 183 -10.11 1.04 -30.18
C ASP A 183 -10.91 2.35 -30.11
N LYS A 184 -11.82 2.53 -31.08
CA LYS A 184 -12.81 3.63 -31.09
C LYS A 184 -13.73 3.61 -29.85
N GLU A 185 -13.72 2.53 -29.07
CA GLU A 185 -14.48 2.35 -27.83
C GLU A 185 -13.60 2.48 -26.58
N SER A 186 -12.69 3.45 -26.57
CA SER A 186 -11.87 3.76 -25.40
C SER A 186 -11.94 5.24 -25.03
N ILE A 187 -11.69 5.53 -23.76
CA ILE A 187 -11.70 6.90 -23.20
C ILE A 187 -10.35 7.16 -22.58
N ALA A 188 -9.73 8.31 -22.84
CA ALA A 188 -8.54 8.74 -22.11
C ALA A 188 -8.90 9.03 -20.65
N VAL A 189 -8.26 8.29 -19.74
CA VAL A 189 -8.49 8.35 -18.30
C VAL A 189 -7.27 8.92 -17.61
N TYR A 190 -7.48 9.88 -16.71
CA TYR A 190 -6.43 10.51 -15.92
C TYR A 190 -6.82 10.63 -14.44
N THR A 191 -5.80 10.74 -13.58
CA THR A 191 -5.92 10.97 -12.13
C THR A 191 -4.89 12.02 -11.69
N PRO A 192 -5.12 12.74 -10.59
CA PRO A 192 -4.12 13.64 -10.03
C PRO A 192 -2.92 12.89 -9.45
N ASP A 193 -1.82 13.62 -9.20
CA ASP A 193 -0.67 13.11 -8.46
C ASP A 193 -1.06 12.66 -7.05
N ARG A 194 -1.91 13.44 -6.37
CA ARG A 194 -2.54 13.16 -5.07
C ARG A 194 -4.05 13.28 -5.15
N TRP A 195 -4.77 12.44 -4.41
CA TRP A 195 -6.23 12.54 -4.37
C TRP A 195 -6.67 13.85 -3.71
N MET A 196 -7.55 14.59 -4.38
CA MET A 196 -8.10 15.86 -3.88
C MET A 196 -9.44 15.65 -3.17
N VAL A 197 -10.07 14.49 -3.41
CA VAL A 197 -11.37 14.13 -2.83
C VAL A 197 -11.31 12.73 -2.21
N GLY A 198 -11.46 12.67 -0.89
CA GLY A 198 -11.55 11.43 -0.12
C GLY A 198 -13.00 10.98 0.07
N GLN A 199 -13.18 9.88 0.80
CA GLN A 199 -14.48 9.41 1.23
C GLN A 199 -14.71 9.78 2.70
N LEU A 200 -15.77 10.54 2.96
CA LEU A 200 -16.21 10.91 4.30
C LEU A 200 -16.45 9.68 5.17
N PRO A 201 -16.27 9.83 6.49
CA PRO A 201 -16.51 8.76 7.45
C PRO A 201 -17.98 8.33 7.43
N THR A 202 -18.28 7.29 6.67
CA THR A 202 -19.60 6.64 6.68
C THR A 202 -19.57 5.42 7.59
N LYS A 203 -20.71 5.10 8.22
CA LYS A 203 -20.92 3.75 8.80
C LYS A 203 -20.82 2.74 7.66
N SER A 204 -19.67 2.07 7.55
CA SER A 204 -19.50 0.97 6.61
C SER A 204 -20.44 -0.18 6.99
N ASN A 205 -21.40 -0.50 6.11
CA ASN A 205 -22.25 -1.69 6.23
C ASN A 205 -21.48 -3.00 5.99
N ILE A 206 -20.15 -2.95 5.78
CA ILE A 206 -19.31 -4.12 5.49
C ILE A 206 -18.35 -4.45 6.66
N CYS A 207 -17.88 -3.46 7.43
CA CYS A 207 -16.83 -3.72 8.44
C CYS A 207 -17.08 -3.19 9.85
N GLY A 208 -18.21 -2.49 10.12
CA GLY A 208 -18.58 -2.07 11.48
C GLY A 208 -17.64 -1.06 12.18
N ARG A 209 -16.53 -0.66 11.55
CA ARG A 209 -15.63 0.39 12.08
C ARG A 209 -16.15 1.77 11.67
N LYS A 210 -16.26 2.68 12.65
CA LYS A 210 -16.40 4.11 12.42
C LYS A 210 -15.01 4.71 12.22
N TRP A 211 -14.84 5.49 11.16
CA TRP A 211 -13.65 6.32 10.98
C TRP A 211 -13.99 7.73 11.48
N GLU A 212 -13.01 8.43 12.07
CA GLU A 212 -13.23 9.80 12.58
C GLU A 212 -12.84 10.87 11.55
N GLN A 213 -12.12 10.50 10.48
CA GLN A 213 -11.58 11.41 9.48
C GLN A 213 -11.89 10.96 8.04
N THR A 214 -11.85 11.91 7.10
CA THR A 214 -11.99 11.66 5.65
C THR A 214 -10.91 10.71 5.16
N ARG A 215 -11.32 9.65 4.47
CA ARG A 215 -10.41 8.60 3.99
C ARG A 215 -9.87 8.94 2.60
N PHE A 216 -8.55 9.10 2.51
CA PHE A 216 -7.81 9.13 1.26
C PHE A 216 -7.14 7.78 0.99
N PHE A 217 -7.07 7.38 -0.28
CA PHE A 217 -6.36 6.18 -0.72
C PHE A 217 -4.93 6.53 -1.14
N ASN A 218 -4.11 5.53 -1.49
CA ASN A 218 -2.73 5.79 -1.92
C ASN A 218 -2.72 6.64 -3.19
N ASP A 219 -1.92 7.72 -3.17
CA ASP A 219 -1.76 8.68 -4.25
C ASP A 219 -1.02 8.08 -5.46
N ALA A 220 -1.22 8.67 -6.64
CA ALA A 220 -0.56 8.22 -7.88
C ALA A 220 0.95 8.39 -7.81
N LYS A 221 1.43 9.54 -7.31
CA LYS A 221 2.87 9.80 -7.12
C LYS A 221 3.54 8.86 -6.12
N ASN A 222 2.74 8.32 -5.20
CA ASN A 222 3.18 7.43 -4.13
C ASN A 222 3.10 5.96 -4.56
N ALA A 223 2.40 5.65 -5.66
CA ALA A 223 2.33 4.27 -6.16
C ALA A 223 3.69 3.75 -6.65
N ASP A 224 4.62 4.64 -6.97
CA ASP A 224 6.04 4.36 -7.15
C ASP A 224 6.81 4.96 -5.96
N HIS A 225 6.82 4.28 -4.82
CA HIS A 225 7.66 4.68 -3.68
C HIS A 225 9.13 4.36 -3.95
N SER A 226 9.71 4.76 -5.08
CA SER A 226 11.10 4.45 -5.43
C SER A 226 12.14 5.20 -4.57
N ASP A 227 11.74 6.26 -3.85
CA ASP A 227 12.71 7.20 -3.27
C ASP A 227 12.79 7.17 -1.73
N SER A 228 11.70 6.86 -1.01
CA SER A 228 11.77 6.74 0.46
C SER A 228 12.61 5.52 0.85
N PRO A 229 13.50 5.56 1.86
CA PRO A 229 14.28 4.38 2.21
C PRO A 229 13.39 3.25 2.76
N PHE A 230 13.79 2.01 2.52
CA PHE A 230 13.29 0.84 3.23
C PHE A 230 14.46 0.12 3.91
N PHE A 231 14.33 -0.09 5.22
CA PHE A 231 15.38 -0.69 6.03
C PHE A 231 15.13 -2.18 6.23
N ALA A 232 15.98 -3.02 5.64
CA ALA A 232 15.96 -4.47 5.85
C ALA A 232 16.90 -4.86 7.00
N VAL A 233 16.35 -5.41 8.08
CA VAL A 233 17.15 -5.94 9.20
C VAL A 233 17.56 -7.37 8.87
N LEU A 234 18.85 -7.57 8.59
CA LEU A 234 19.41 -8.83 8.11
C LEU A 234 20.29 -9.49 9.16
N GLY A 235 19.91 -10.70 9.55
CA GLY A 235 20.74 -11.58 10.35
C GLY A 235 20.11 -12.97 10.48
N PRO A 236 20.92 -14.02 10.71
CA PRO A 236 20.42 -15.39 10.89
C PRO A 236 19.45 -15.48 12.08
N HIS A 237 18.76 -16.61 12.23
CA HIS A 237 17.90 -16.82 13.40
C HIS A 237 18.74 -16.68 14.69
N ARG A 238 18.13 -16.18 15.77
CA ARG A 238 18.78 -16.09 17.09
C ARG A 238 20.07 -15.23 17.12
N SER A 239 20.27 -14.34 16.16
CA SER A 239 21.42 -13.43 16.09
C SER A 239 21.23 -12.09 16.82
N GLY A 240 20.04 -11.82 17.37
CA GLY A 240 19.72 -10.53 18.00
C GLY A 240 18.90 -9.59 17.11
N THR A 241 18.55 -10.00 15.88
CA THR A 241 17.71 -9.22 14.95
C THR A 241 16.34 -8.84 15.53
N SER A 242 15.76 -9.63 16.43
CA SER A 242 14.50 -9.28 17.11
C SER A 242 14.68 -8.09 18.05
N CYS A 243 15.78 -8.04 18.80
CA CYS A 243 16.11 -6.93 19.70
C CYS A 243 16.29 -5.64 18.88
N VAL A 244 17.07 -5.70 17.80
CA VAL A 244 17.27 -4.56 16.88
C VAL A 244 15.96 -4.09 16.26
N ALA A 245 15.10 -5.01 15.81
CA ALA A 245 13.79 -4.64 15.29
C ALA A 245 12.94 -3.92 16.37
N MET A 246 12.91 -4.41 17.61
CA MET A 246 12.16 -3.75 18.67
C MET A 246 12.75 -2.40 19.10
N VAL A 247 14.08 -2.25 19.09
CA VAL A 247 14.75 -0.94 19.23
C VAL A 247 14.22 0.02 18.16
N MET A 248 14.22 -0.38 16.89
CA MET A 248 13.68 0.45 15.81
C MET A 248 12.20 0.78 16.00
N HIS A 249 11.40 -0.17 16.50
CA HIS A 249 9.99 0.07 16.82
C HIS A 249 9.82 1.14 17.90
N HIS A 250 10.62 1.09 18.98
CA HIS A 250 10.59 2.09 20.04
C HIS A 250 11.04 3.47 19.56
N LEU A 251 11.93 3.54 18.57
CA LEU A 251 12.33 4.77 17.88
C LEU A 251 11.29 5.30 16.88
N GLY A 252 10.11 4.67 16.79
CA GLY A 252 9.03 5.11 15.90
C GLY A 252 9.10 4.58 14.46
N VAL A 253 10.00 3.63 14.15
CA VAL A 253 10.06 3.01 12.81
C VAL A 253 8.86 2.09 12.56
N HIS A 254 8.26 2.20 11.37
CA HIS A 254 7.13 1.37 10.98
C HIS A 254 7.57 -0.01 10.46
N LEU A 255 7.50 -1.02 11.33
CA LEU A 255 7.75 -2.43 10.97
C LEU A 255 6.48 -3.14 10.48
N GLY A 256 5.31 -2.69 10.92
CA GLY A 256 4.00 -3.21 10.51
C GLY A 256 2.95 -3.16 11.61
N ASN A 257 1.68 -3.23 11.20
CA ASN A 257 0.52 -3.00 12.09
C ASN A 257 0.27 -4.13 13.12
N GLN A 258 0.87 -5.30 12.90
CA GLN A 258 0.79 -6.46 13.80
C GLN A 258 2.15 -7.14 13.81
N LEU A 259 2.84 -7.02 14.96
CA LEU A 259 4.11 -7.67 15.20
C LEU A 259 3.88 -9.00 15.91
N SER A 260 4.68 -9.99 15.57
CA SER A 260 4.66 -11.35 16.10
C SER A 260 6.07 -11.82 16.44
N GLY A 261 6.19 -12.94 17.14
CA GLY A 261 7.46 -13.62 17.39
C GLY A 261 7.39 -14.54 18.60
N TYR A 262 8.53 -15.17 18.90
CA TYR A 262 8.65 -16.21 19.92
C TYR A 262 8.59 -15.68 21.37
N GLU A 263 8.90 -14.40 21.60
CA GLU A 263 8.89 -13.78 22.92
C GLU A 263 7.56 -13.05 23.18
N ALA A 264 7.12 -13.02 24.45
CA ALA A 264 5.82 -12.49 24.87
C ALA A 264 5.60 -10.99 24.53
N THR A 265 6.66 -10.27 24.18
CA THR A 265 6.67 -8.86 23.75
C THR A 265 6.62 -8.68 22.23
N GLY A 266 6.59 -9.77 21.44
CA GLY A 266 6.67 -9.74 19.97
C GLY A 266 8.12 -9.68 19.47
N GLY A 267 8.50 -10.57 18.55
CA GLY A 267 9.88 -10.68 18.04
C GLY A 267 10.24 -9.68 16.93
N GLY A 268 9.49 -8.57 16.84
CA GLY A 268 9.64 -7.54 15.81
C GLY A 268 9.29 -8.01 14.39
N GLU A 269 8.60 -9.13 14.22
CA GLU A 269 8.28 -9.70 12.90
C GLU A 269 6.85 -9.34 12.50
N ALA A 270 6.71 -8.56 11.43
CA ALA A 270 5.39 -8.29 10.86
C ALA A 270 4.74 -9.58 10.37
N VAL A 271 3.53 -9.89 10.84
CA VAL A 271 2.81 -11.14 10.52
C VAL A 271 2.73 -11.38 9.01
N GLY A 272 2.44 -10.33 8.24
CA GLY A 272 2.35 -10.43 6.77
C GLY A 272 3.70 -10.73 6.10
N LEU A 273 4.81 -10.22 6.65
CA LEU A 273 6.14 -10.50 6.11
C LEU A 273 6.59 -11.92 6.44
N ALA A 274 6.35 -12.36 7.68
CA ALA A 274 6.66 -13.72 8.11
C ALA A 274 5.89 -14.75 7.26
N GLN A 275 4.59 -14.55 7.07
CA GLN A 275 3.75 -15.41 6.21
C GLN A 275 4.24 -15.45 4.77
N LEU A 276 4.63 -14.29 4.20
CA LEU A 276 5.20 -14.21 2.86
C LEU A 276 6.50 -15.02 2.77
N CYS A 277 7.41 -14.80 3.73
CA CYS A 277 8.71 -15.47 3.74
C CYS A 277 8.59 -16.99 3.92
N GLU A 278 7.73 -17.45 4.84
CA GLU A 278 7.48 -18.88 5.08
C GLU A 278 6.75 -19.56 3.90
N SER A 279 5.91 -18.82 3.18
CA SER A 279 5.26 -19.34 1.97
C SER A 279 6.24 -19.49 0.80
N ALA A 280 7.26 -18.62 0.75
CA ALA A 280 8.30 -18.65 -0.29
C ALA A 280 9.41 -19.64 0.04
N MET A 281 9.84 -19.71 1.30
CA MET A 281 10.86 -20.63 1.81
C MET A 281 10.44 -21.07 3.21
N ARG A 282 10.01 -22.31 3.35
CA ARG A 282 9.52 -22.83 4.63
C ARG A 282 10.70 -23.21 5.53
N PHE A 283 10.70 -22.80 6.79
CA PHE A 283 11.72 -23.25 7.74
C PHE A 283 11.74 -24.79 7.82
N PRO A 284 12.92 -25.46 7.82
CA PRO A 284 14.29 -24.93 7.79
C PRO A 284 14.96 -24.95 6.40
N ALA A 285 14.20 -24.85 5.30
CA ALA A 285 14.75 -24.88 3.95
C ALA A 285 15.70 -23.69 3.68
N ILE A 286 16.68 -23.92 2.80
CA ILE A 286 17.68 -22.92 2.38
C ILE A 286 17.40 -22.31 1.00
N ASP A 287 16.54 -22.96 0.22
CA ASP A 287 16.16 -22.52 -1.11
C ASP A 287 14.67 -22.20 -1.17
N PRO A 288 14.28 -21.08 -1.81
CA PRO A 288 12.89 -20.74 -2.02
C PRO A 288 12.22 -21.73 -2.99
N ALA A 289 10.97 -22.07 -2.69
CA ALA A 289 10.10 -22.81 -3.58
C ALA A 289 9.50 -21.94 -4.70
N TRP A 290 9.54 -20.61 -4.53
CA TRP A 290 9.01 -19.66 -5.51
C TRP A 290 10.08 -19.26 -6.51
N PRO A 291 9.72 -19.05 -7.80
CA PRO A 291 10.60 -18.41 -8.77
C PRO A 291 10.98 -16.97 -8.35
N ASP A 292 12.19 -16.53 -8.71
CA ASP A 292 12.73 -15.21 -8.35
C ASP A 292 11.78 -14.05 -8.71
N HIS A 293 11.27 -14.01 -9.95
CA HIS A 293 10.35 -12.95 -10.39
C HIS A 293 9.09 -12.85 -9.52
N GLN A 294 8.58 -13.99 -9.03
CA GLN A 294 7.41 -14.02 -8.14
C GLN A 294 7.78 -13.49 -6.76
N LEU A 295 8.94 -13.88 -6.23
CA LEU A 295 9.45 -13.42 -4.94
C LEU A 295 9.71 -11.90 -4.95
N VAL A 296 10.40 -11.39 -5.97
CA VAL A 296 10.62 -9.95 -6.22
C VAL A 296 9.30 -9.21 -6.22
N GLN A 297 8.31 -9.67 -7.01
CA GLN A 297 7.02 -9.01 -7.10
C GLN A 297 6.27 -8.98 -5.76
N LYS A 298 6.30 -10.08 -5.00
CA LYS A 298 5.58 -10.19 -3.72
C LYS A 298 6.26 -9.35 -2.63
N LEU A 299 7.59 -9.37 -2.55
CA LEU A 299 8.35 -8.49 -1.67
C LEU A 299 8.10 -7.03 -2.01
N LYS A 300 8.21 -6.64 -3.29
CA LYS A 300 7.92 -5.27 -3.76
C LYS A 300 6.53 -4.82 -3.33
N SER A 301 5.51 -5.64 -3.57
CA SER A 301 4.13 -5.29 -3.18
C SER A 301 3.97 -5.08 -1.68
N TRP A 302 4.60 -5.93 -0.85
CA TRP A 302 4.51 -5.81 0.61
C TRP A 302 5.23 -4.54 1.09
N ILE A 303 6.43 -4.29 0.57
CA ILE A 303 7.28 -3.17 0.96
C ILE A 303 6.67 -1.84 0.53
N VAL A 304 6.16 -1.72 -0.70
CA VAL A 304 5.46 -0.51 -1.18
C VAL A 304 4.29 -0.16 -0.26
N GLN A 305 3.53 -1.15 0.18
CA GLN A 305 2.46 -0.92 1.15
C GLN A 305 2.99 -0.45 2.51
N ARG A 306 4.11 -1.01 3.01
CA ARG A 306 4.74 -0.55 4.26
C ARG A 306 5.24 0.88 4.15
N LYS A 307 5.89 1.24 3.04
CA LYS A 307 6.38 2.60 2.78
C LYS A 307 5.24 3.60 2.73
N ALA A 308 4.11 3.24 2.11
CA ALA A 308 2.91 4.07 2.09
C ALA A 308 2.35 4.35 3.50
N GLU A 309 2.38 3.35 4.38
CA GLU A 309 1.93 3.49 5.76
C GLU A 309 2.91 4.33 6.58
N ALA A 310 4.21 4.04 6.48
CA ALA A 310 5.25 4.82 7.17
C ALA A 310 5.23 6.30 6.78
N ASN A 311 5.11 6.59 5.47
CA ASN A 311 5.04 7.96 4.96
C ASN A 311 3.81 8.72 5.48
N ARG A 312 2.68 8.03 5.69
CA ARG A 312 1.48 8.63 6.29
C ARG A 312 1.74 9.06 7.73
N ASP A 313 2.47 8.24 8.46
CA ASP A 313 2.79 8.45 9.87
C ASP A 313 4.08 9.28 10.04
N LYS A 314 4.60 9.87 8.95
CA LYS A 314 5.83 10.66 8.89
C LYS A 314 7.07 9.96 9.47
N THR A 315 7.16 8.65 9.24
CA THR A 315 8.28 7.80 9.65
C THR A 315 8.83 7.00 8.47
N VAL A 316 9.84 6.17 8.71
CA VAL A 316 10.46 5.26 7.75
C VAL A 316 9.92 3.84 7.90
N ALA A 317 9.97 3.08 6.80
CA ALA A 317 9.51 1.69 6.77
C ALA A 317 10.69 0.72 6.94
N ALA A 318 10.47 -0.34 7.70
CA ALA A 318 11.44 -1.40 7.86
C ALA A 318 10.79 -2.80 7.85
N GLY A 319 11.62 -3.83 7.70
CA GLY A 319 11.18 -5.20 7.78
C GLY A 319 12.27 -6.11 8.29
N LYS A 320 11.87 -7.06 9.14
CA LYS A 320 12.76 -8.06 9.73
C LYS A 320 12.13 -9.43 9.56
N TYR A 321 12.88 -10.32 8.93
CA TYR A 321 12.66 -11.76 8.99
C TYR A 321 13.96 -12.48 8.59
N PRO A 322 14.37 -13.56 9.27
CA PRO A 322 15.68 -14.19 8.99
C PRO A 322 15.86 -14.63 7.52
N HIS A 323 14.80 -15.09 6.85
CA HIS A 323 14.84 -15.46 5.43
C HIS A 323 15.17 -14.29 4.50
N LEU A 324 15.02 -13.03 4.93
CA LEU A 324 15.45 -11.89 4.12
C LEU A 324 16.94 -11.92 3.79
N CYS A 325 17.77 -12.61 4.59
CA CYS A 325 19.18 -12.84 4.24
C CYS A 325 19.30 -13.62 2.92
N ARG A 326 18.45 -14.63 2.72
CA ARG A 326 18.38 -15.41 1.47
C ARG A 326 17.78 -14.60 0.31
N PHE A 327 16.87 -13.69 0.63
CA PHE A 327 16.09 -12.90 -0.35
C PHE A 327 16.67 -11.52 -0.65
N VAL A 328 17.88 -11.21 -0.17
CA VAL A 328 18.46 -9.87 -0.26
C VAL A 328 18.67 -9.40 -1.70
N ARG A 329 18.99 -10.33 -2.63
CA ARG A 329 19.09 -10.02 -4.07
C ARG A 329 17.74 -9.60 -4.65
N GLN A 330 16.68 -10.33 -4.28
CA GLN A 330 15.32 -10.04 -4.71
C GLN A 330 14.77 -8.76 -4.06
N LEU A 331 15.19 -8.45 -2.83
CA LEU A 331 14.92 -7.15 -2.19
C LEU A 331 15.59 -6.01 -2.98
N HIS A 332 16.85 -6.17 -3.37
CA HIS A 332 17.57 -5.18 -4.16
C HIS A 332 16.95 -5.00 -5.54
N GLU A 333 16.61 -6.08 -6.24
CA GLU A 333 15.90 -6.00 -7.53
C GLU A 333 14.52 -5.31 -7.39
N ALA A 334 13.82 -5.54 -6.27
CA ALA A 334 12.52 -4.94 -6.00
C ALA A 334 12.58 -3.43 -5.72
N LEU A 335 13.65 -2.96 -5.07
CA LEU A 335 13.74 -1.62 -4.49
C LEU A 335 14.79 -0.71 -5.13
N GLY A 336 15.80 -1.26 -5.78
CA GLY A 336 16.98 -0.51 -6.24
C GLY A 336 17.57 0.35 -5.12
N ASP A 337 17.80 1.62 -5.44
CA ASP A 337 18.44 2.61 -4.57
C ASP A 337 17.68 2.94 -3.29
N SER A 338 16.43 2.47 -3.14
CA SER A 338 15.66 2.60 -1.89
C SER A 338 16.10 1.65 -0.78
N LEU A 339 16.85 0.59 -1.09
CA LEU A 339 17.23 -0.40 -0.08
C LEU A 339 18.31 0.14 0.84
N ARG A 340 18.10 -0.01 2.15
CA ARG A 340 19.10 0.21 3.20
C ARG A 340 19.18 -1.05 4.05
N ILE A 341 20.38 -1.47 4.43
CA ILE A 341 20.57 -2.71 5.19
C ILE A 341 21.04 -2.39 6.60
N ILE A 342 20.41 -3.04 7.59
CA ILE A 342 20.91 -3.10 8.96
C ILE A 342 21.39 -4.53 9.18
N SER A 343 22.72 -4.72 9.15
CA SER A 343 23.35 -6.04 9.26
C SER A 343 23.69 -6.33 10.71
N VAL A 344 23.02 -7.34 11.30
CA VAL A 344 23.19 -7.71 12.71
C VAL A 344 24.19 -8.86 12.82
N ASN A 345 25.31 -8.60 13.47
CA ASN A 345 26.41 -9.54 13.65
C ASN A 345 26.38 -10.15 15.05
N ARG A 346 26.52 -11.48 15.08
CA ARG A 346 26.72 -12.30 16.28
C ARG A 346 27.54 -13.51 15.85
N ASP A 347 28.36 -14.04 16.75
CA ASP A 347 29.04 -15.33 16.54
C ASP A 347 28.05 -16.38 16.00
N ILE A 348 28.38 -16.93 14.82
CA ILE A 348 27.54 -17.89 14.11
C ILE A 348 27.41 -19.19 14.92
N GLU A 349 28.46 -19.60 15.63
CA GLU A 349 28.44 -20.80 16.45
C GLU A 349 27.51 -20.63 17.64
N ALA A 350 27.51 -19.47 18.29
CA ALA A 350 26.53 -19.13 19.33
C ALA A 350 25.09 -19.12 18.79
N SER A 351 24.87 -18.59 17.58
CA SER A 351 23.56 -18.53 16.95
C SER A 351 23.04 -19.92 16.56
N ILE A 352 23.91 -20.81 16.07
CA ILE A 352 23.59 -22.22 15.77
C ILE A 352 23.23 -22.96 17.06
N ARG A 353 24.05 -22.87 18.12
CA ARG A 353 23.76 -23.50 19.42
C ARG A 353 22.41 -23.07 19.99
N SER A 354 22.11 -21.77 19.94
CA SER A 354 20.82 -21.24 20.39
C SER A 354 19.64 -21.77 19.57
N LEU A 355 19.80 -21.92 18.26
CA LEU A 355 18.77 -22.48 17.38
C LEU A 355 18.55 -23.97 17.64
N LYS A 356 19.62 -24.76 17.81
CA LYS A 356 19.56 -26.19 18.17
C LYS A 356 18.81 -26.37 19.50
N SER A 357 19.20 -25.65 20.54
CA SER A 357 18.54 -25.70 21.85
C SER A 357 17.05 -25.34 21.78
N ARG A 358 16.68 -24.35 20.96
CA ARG A 358 15.26 -24.01 20.72
C ARG A 358 14.54 -25.16 20.01
N SER A 359 15.11 -25.70 18.94
CA SER A 359 14.50 -26.79 18.18
C SER A 359 14.30 -28.05 19.02
N GLU A 360 15.26 -28.40 19.86
CA GLU A 360 15.16 -29.53 20.80
C GLU A 360 14.01 -29.37 21.79
N LYS A 361 13.89 -28.19 22.42
CA LYS A 361 12.83 -27.88 23.39
C LYS A 361 11.42 -27.93 22.79
N HIS A 362 11.30 -27.75 21.47
CA HIS A 362 10.03 -27.63 20.75
C HIS A 362 9.84 -28.71 19.69
N ARG A 363 10.40 -29.90 19.93
CA ARG A 363 10.35 -31.02 18.98
C ARG A 363 8.92 -31.30 18.52
N GLY A 364 8.73 -31.42 17.21
CA GLY A 364 7.41 -31.63 16.58
C GLY A 364 6.65 -30.35 16.22
N GLN A 365 7.15 -29.17 16.62
CA GLN A 365 6.61 -27.89 16.16
C GLN A 365 7.17 -27.51 14.78
N TRP A 366 6.43 -26.68 14.04
CA TRP A 366 6.81 -26.25 12.69
C TRP A 366 8.12 -25.45 12.64
N PHE A 367 8.54 -24.88 13.77
CA PHE A 367 9.76 -24.10 13.94
C PHE A 367 10.89 -24.90 14.63
N ALA A 368 10.79 -26.23 14.68
CA ALA A 368 11.85 -27.12 15.14
C ALA A 368 12.51 -27.82 13.95
N ALA A 369 13.82 -27.98 14.00
CA ALA A 369 14.62 -28.62 12.97
C ALA A 369 15.69 -29.52 13.58
N THR A 370 16.29 -30.38 12.75
CA THR A 370 17.44 -31.20 13.18
C THR A 370 18.67 -30.32 13.39
N ASP A 371 19.67 -30.84 14.11
CA ASP A 371 20.93 -30.12 14.32
C ASP A 371 21.64 -29.78 13.01
N GLU A 372 21.65 -30.73 12.07
CA GLU A 372 22.23 -30.55 10.74
C GLU A 372 21.49 -29.47 9.95
N ASP A 373 20.15 -29.49 9.97
CA ASP A 373 19.33 -28.47 9.31
C ASP A 373 19.51 -27.08 9.94
N CYS A 374 19.58 -27.00 11.27
CA CYS A 374 19.83 -25.74 11.97
C CYS A 374 21.17 -25.14 11.54
N GLU A 375 22.22 -25.95 11.46
CA GLU A 375 23.54 -25.51 11.04
C GLU A 375 23.57 -25.07 9.57
N ARG A 376 23.04 -25.92 8.68
CA ARG A 376 22.98 -25.64 7.24
C ARG A 376 22.21 -24.35 6.95
N LEU A 377 21.05 -24.16 7.58
CA LEU A 377 20.24 -22.96 7.43
C LEU A 377 21.00 -21.71 7.89
N GLN A 378 21.55 -21.73 9.11
CA GLN A 378 22.20 -20.55 9.67
C GLN A 378 23.42 -20.11 8.85
N ARG A 379 24.24 -21.07 8.39
CA ARG A 379 25.40 -20.77 7.53
C ARG A 379 24.96 -20.26 6.16
N SER A 380 23.93 -20.85 5.57
CA SER A 380 23.39 -20.40 4.28
C SER A 380 22.85 -18.97 4.34
N LEU A 381 22.08 -18.62 5.38
CA LEU A 381 21.58 -17.25 5.58
C LEU A 381 22.73 -16.26 5.74
N LEU A 382 23.75 -16.59 6.54
CA LEU A 382 24.91 -15.74 6.76
C LEU A 382 25.68 -15.50 5.45
N GLU A 383 25.98 -16.58 4.71
CA GLU A 383 26.69 -16.52 3.44
C GLU A 383 25.97 -15.63 2.42
N HIS A 384 24.66 -15.77 2.27
CA HIS A 384 23.89 -14.96 1.30
C HIS A 384 23.88 -13.48 1.64
N ARG A 385 23.77 -13.15 2.93
CA ARG A 385 23.84 -11.76 3.41
C ARG A 385 25.23 -11.17 3.13
N ASP A 386 26.27 -11.86 3.56
CA ASP A 386 27.64 -11.33 3.50
C ASP A 386 28.15 -11.26 2.06
N ALA A 387 27.86 -12.26 1.23
CA ALA A 387 28.17 -12.23 -0.20
C ALA A 387 27.44 -11.11 -0.94
N PHE A 388 26.19 -10.80 -0.58
CA PHE A 388 25.47 -9.67 -1.15
C PHE A 388 26.11 -8.34 -0.77
N ILE A 389 26.34 -8.12 0.53
CA ILE A 389 26.95 -6.88 1.04
C ILE A 389 28.33 -6.65 0.40
N ALA A 390 29.15 -7.71 0.29
CA ALA A 390 30.47 -7.61 -0.33
C ALA A 390 30.41 -7.31 -1.85
N SER A 391 29.36 -7.73 -2.54
CA SER A 391 29.22 -7.54 -4.00
C SER A 391 28.46 -6.27 -4.40
N HIS A 392 27.85 -5.57 -3.44
CA HIS A 392 27.02 -4.37 -3.66
C HIS A 392 27.43 -3.22 -2.72
N PRO A 393 28.67 -2.69 -2.83
CA PRO A 393 29.16 -1.63 -1.95
C PRO A 393 28.39 -0.30 -2.08
N GLU A 394 27.59 -0.14 -3.15
CA GLU A 394 26.70 0.99 -3.37
C GLU A 394 25.47 0.99 -2.46
N VAL A 395 25.05 -0.17 -1.93
CA VAL A 395 23.90 -0.28 -1.04
C VAL A 395 24.33 0.14 0.37
N PRO A 396 23.74 1.17 0.99
CA PRO A 396 24.17 1.60 2.32
C PRO A 396 23.86 0.54 3.38
N VAL A 397 24.88 0.23 4.20
CA VAL A 397 24.81 -0.78 5.26
C VAL A 397 25.22 -0.18 6.60
N PHE A 398 24.38 -0.37 7.61
CA PHE A 398 24.73 -0.12 9.00
C PHE A 398 25.01 -1.45 9.70
N HIS A 399 26.21 -1.60 10.25
CA HIS A 399 26.62 -2.82 10.95
C HIS A 399 26.37 -2.67 12.45
N ILE A 400 25.69 -3.66 13.03
CA ILE A 400 25.46 -3.74 14.47
C ILE A 400 26.11 -5.01 14.98
N ASP A 401 27.15 -4.90 15.80
CA ASP A 401 27.58 -6.02 16.61
C ASP A 401 26.66 -6.15 17.84
N PHE A 402 26.05 -7.31 18.01
CA PHE A 402 25.11 -7.54 19.11
C PHE A 402 25.77 -7.42 20.50
N SER A 403 27.07 -7.72 20.59
CA SER A 403 27.83 -7.55 21.83
C SER A 403 28.09 -6.08 22.16
N GLU A 404 28.30 -5.24 21.14
CA GLU A 404 28.42 -3.78 21.29
C GLU A 404 27.08 -3.16 21.66
N LEU A 405 25.99 -3.52 20.96
CA LEU A 405 24.64 -3.03 21.28
C LEU A 405 24.28 -3.30 22.75
N THR A 406 24.64 -4.46 23.29
CA THR A 406 24.35 -4.81 24.69
C THR A 406 25.31 -4.21 25.71
N THR A 407 26.48 -3.73 25.27
CA THR A 407 27.50 -3.14 26.16
C THR A 407 27.43 -1.60 26.17
N TYR A 408 27.18 -1.00 25.00
CA TYR A 408 27.11 0.44 24.77
C TYR A 408 25.82 0.79 23.99
N PRO A 409 24.63 0.50 24.54
CA PRO A 409 23.36 0.65 23.81
C PRO A 409 23.11 2.07 23.33
N GLU A 410 23.43 3.08 24.14
CA GLU A 410 23.19 4.49 23.81
C GLU A 410 23.98 4.94 22.57
N GLU A 411 25.27 4.60 22.49
CA GLU A 411 26.12 4.95 21.34
C GLU A 411 25.63 4.27 20.06
N VAL A 412 25.34 2.97 20.12
CA VAL A 412 24.88 2.21 18.96
C VAL A 412 23.50 2.69 18.49
N ILE A 413 22.59 3.02 19.42
CA ILE A 413 21.26 3.54 19.10
C ILE A 413 21.34 4.93 18.48
N ASN A 414 22.21 5.82 18.96
CA ASN A 414 22.39 7.15 18.38
C ASN A 414 22.93 7.07 16.94
N ASN A 415 23.92 6.21 16.69
CA ASN A 415 24.43 5.97 15.34
C ASN A 415 23.37 5.35 14.42
N LEU A 416 22.51 4.48 14.97
CA LEU A 416 21.37 3.92 14.23
C LEU A 416 20.34 4.99 13.87
N ILE A 417 20.03 5.93 14.76
CA ILE A 417 19.12 7.07 14.50
C ILE A 417 19.64 7.91 13.33
N GLU A 418 20.93 8.22 13.31
CA GLU A 418 21.57 8.96 12.21
C GLU A 418 21.43 8.20 10.89
N PHE A 419 21.71 6.89 10.88
CA PHE A 419 21.56 6.06 9.68
C PHE A 419 20.11 5.96 9.19
N LEU A 420 19.14 5.92 10.12
CA LEU A 420 17.72 5.88 9.81
C LEU A 420 17.20 7.24 9.28
N GLY A 421 17.87 8.34 9.62
CA GLY A 421 17.45 9.70 9.23
C GLY A 421 16.14 10.11 9.89
N ILE A 422 15.93 9.76 11.16
CA ILE A 422 14.73 10.06 11.95
C ILE A 422 15.04 11.00 13.13
N GLU A 423 14.01 11.65 13.66
CA GLU A 423 14.09 12.56 14.81
C GLU A 423 13.21 12.06 15.96
N PRO A 424 13.61 10.98 16.67
CA PRO A 424 12.84 10.44 17.79
C PRO A 424 12.88 11.36 19.00
N THR A 425 11.83 11.33 19.80
CA THR A 425 11.75 12.04 21.08
C THR A 425 12.70 11.42 22.13
N ALA A 426 13.04 12.19 23.16
CA ALA A 426 13.86 11.69 24.27
C ALA A 426 13.24 10.47 24.97
N GLU A 427 11.91 10.40 25.03
CA GLU A 427 11.19 9.26 25.60
C GLU A 427 11.31 8.00 24.73
N GLU A 428 11.23 8.15 23.41
CA GLU A 428 11.42 7.05 22.45
C GLU A 428 12.85 6.51 22.48
N ILE A 429 13.85 7.39 22.59
CA ILE A 429 15.26 7.00 22.76
C ILE A 429 15.46 6.24 24.07
N ALA A 430 14.92 6.74 25.19
CA ALA A 430 15.01 6.08 26.48
C ALA A 430 14.34 4.69 26.44
N ALA A 431 13.14 4.58 25.85
CA ALA A 431 12.45 3.30 25.69
C ALA A 431 13.24 2.30 24.83
N ALA A 432 13.90 2.79 23.77
CA ALA A 432 14.77 1.97 22.92
C ALA A 432 15.99 1.46 23.68
N ILE A 433 16.63 2.30 24.50
CA ILE A 433 17.78 1.91 25.35
C ILE A 433 17.35 0.91 26.42
N ASP A 434 16.24 1.17 27.12
CA ASP A 434 15.71 0.30 28.19
C ASP A 434 15.31 -1.08 27.66
N HIS A 435 14.89 -1.16 26.39
CA HIS A 435 14.60 -2.44 25.74
C HIS A 435 15.84 -3.33 25.63
N VAL A 436 17.03 -2.75 25.47
CA VAL A 436 18.29 -3.49 25.37
C VAL A 436 18.71 -3.99 26.74
N ASN A 437 18.16 -5.14 27.15
CA ASN A 437 18.40 -5.71 28.48
C ASN A 437 19.81 -6.35 28.59
N PRO A 438 20.70 -5.83 29.46
CA PRO A 438 22.04 -6.39 29.66
C PRO A 438 22.04 -7.78 30.32
N GLN A 439 20.95 -8.17 30.97
CA GLN A 439 20.82 -9.46 31.68
C GLN A 439 20.50 -10.64 30.76
N LEU A 440 20.15 -10.40 29.49
CA LEU A 440 19.91 -11.47 28.49
C LEU A 440 21.16 -12.28 28.14
N ARG A 441 22.35 -11.91 28.65
CA ARG A 441 23.54 -12.79 28.69
C ARG A 441 23.26 -14.15 29.35
N LYS A 442 22.26 -14.26 30.23
CA LYS A 442 22.04 -15.47 31.07
C LYS A 442 21.22 -16.59 30.42
N HIS A 443 20.68 -16.38 29.21
CA HIS A 443 20.00 -17.43 28.44
C HIS A 443 20.64 -17.58 27.06
N GLY A 444 21.97 -17.74 27.06
CA GLY A 444 22.73 -18.26 25.93
C GLY A 444 22.39 -19.70 25.64
#